data_AF-A0A357BPD4-F1
#
_entry.id   AF-A0A357BPD4-F1
#
_cell.length_a   1.000
_cell.length_b   1.000
_cell.length_c   1.000
_cell.angle_alpha   90.00
_cell.angle_beta   90.00
_cell.angle_gamma   90.00
#
_symmetry.space_group_name_H-M   'P 1'
#
loop_
_entity.id
_entity.type
_entity.pdbx_description
1 polymer ?
#
loop_
_entity_poly.entity_id
_entity_poly.type
_entity_poly.pdbx_seq_one_letter_code
_entity_poly.pdbx_strand_id
1 'polypeptide(L)'
;MANHNKNLTKTNPPSGQVIQTIQQFTGPLPHPEILAHYNQIVPDAANRIICMAEQQASHRQHIEKTMIETETGLRKKGQWFGFTLGIIGLIGGIVCVLLDKPWGAAISGASLVSLVSVFVFGRKKQKVAQVETPEKSI
;
A
#
# COMPACT_ATOMS: atom_id res chain seq x y z
N MET A 1 -57.73 -7.23 32.42
CA MET A 1 -56.29 -7.31 32.06
C MET A 1 -56.09 -8.59 31.27
N ALA A 2 -55.55 -8.46 30.04
CA ALA A 2 -55.12 -9.44 29.00
C ALA A 2 -55.37 -10.96 29.27
N ASN A 3 -56.13 -11.71 28.47
CA ASN A 3 -55.99 -12.11 27.06
C ASN A 3 -54.66 -12.81 26.71
N HIS A 4 -54.72 -14.12 26.42
CA HIS A 4 -54.41 -14.76 25.11
C HIS A 4 -54.11 -16.26 25.31
N ASN A 5 -55.14 -17.11 25.28
CA ASN A 5 -55.55 -17.95 24.14
C ASN A 5 -54.47 -18.87 23.56
N LYS A 6 -54.58 -20.16 23.91
CA LYS A 6 -53.90 -21.29 23.27
C LYS A 6 -54.67 -21.62 21.98
N ASN A 7 -54.22 -21.13 20.83
CA ASN A 7 -54.75 -21.56 19.53
C ASN A 7 -53.79 -22.48 18.80
N LEU A 8 -54.37 -23.60 18.39
CA LEU A 8 -53.82 -24.66 17.58
C LEU A 8 -53.48 -24.18 16.16
N THR A 9 -52.39 -24.73 15.63
CA THR A 9 -52.14 -25.03 14.20
C THR A 9 -52.50 -23.97 13.16
N LYS A 10 -51.47 -23.34 12.60
CA LYS A 10 -51.53 -22.83 11.22
C LYS A 10 -50.43 -23.49 10.39
N THR A 11 -50.68 -24.74 9.99
CA THR A 11 -50.04 -25.34 8.81
C THR A 11 -50.68 -24.70 7.58
N ASN A 12 -49.90 -23.98 6.77
CA ASN A 12 -50.28 -23.59 5.41
C ASN A 12 -49.00 -23.34 4.58
N PRO A 13 -49.06 -23.54 3.25
CA PRO A 13 -48.39 -24.58 2.47
C PRO A 13 -46.94 -24.21 2.05
N PRO A 14 -46.16 -25.10 1.40
CA PRO A 14 -44.87 -24.75 0.80
C PRO A 14 -45.09 -23.84 -0.41
N SER A 15 -45.31 -22.55 -0.15
CA SER A 15 -45.28 -21.49 -1.15
C SER A 15 -43.87 -21.47 -1.73
N GLY A 16 -43.74 -21.82 -3.01
CA GLY A 16 -42.47 -21.95 -3.72
C GLY A 16 -41.52 -20.80 -3.39
N GLN A 17 -40.47 -21.11 -2.63
CA GLN A 17 -39.36 -20.19 -2.45
C GLN A 17 -38.70 -20.04 -3.82
N VAL A 18 -38.94 -18.90 -4.46
CA VAL A 18 -38.15 -18.49 -5.62
C VAL A 18 -36.76 -18.17 -5.09
N ILE A 19 -35.84 -19.13 -5.20
CA ILE A 19 -34.42 -18.91 -4.88
C ILE A 19 -33.85 -18.04 -5.99
N GLN A 20 -33.81 -16.72 -5.75
CA GLN A 20 -33.15 -15.79 -6.65
C GLN A 20 -31.64 -15.92 -6.44
N THR A 21 -30.97 -16.61 -7.36
CA THR A 21 -29.50 -16.74 -7.32
C THR A 21 -28.89 -15.43 -7.83
N ILE A 22 -28.37 -14.60 -6.92
CA ILE A 22 -27.59 -13.41 -7.27
C ILE A 22 -26.14 -13.86 -7.48
N GLN A 23 -25.69 -13.90 -8.73
CA GLN A 23 -24.28 -14.14 -9.04
C GLN A 23 -23.54 -12.80 -9.03
N GLN A 24 -22.74 -12.55 -7.98
CA GLN A 24 -21.78 -11.45 -7.95
C GLN A 24 -20.43 -11.95 -8.45
N PHE A 25 -20.00 -11.43 -9.59
CA PHE A 25 -18.65 -11.63 -10.09
C PHE A 25 -17.79 -10.42 -9.73
N THR A 26 -16.70 -10.65 -8.99
CA THR A 26 -15.77 -9.60 -8.59
C THR A 26 -14.45 -9.82 -9.31
N GLY A 27 -14.16 -8.93 -10.26
CA GLY A 27 -12.95 -8.99 -11.05
C GLY A 27 -12.93 -7.88 -12.10
N PRO A 28 -11.77 -7.64 -12.74
CA PRO A 28 -11.65 -6.64 -13.80
C PRO A 28 -12.40 -7.02 -15.09
N LEU A 29 -12.90 -8.26 -15.17
CA LEU A 29 -13.63 -8.79 -16.31
C LEU A 29 -15.09 -9.10 -15.95
N PRO A 30 -16.05 -8.88 -16.86
CA PRO A 30 -17.41 -9.35 -16.67
C PRO A 30 -17.49 -10.88 -16.73
N HIS A 31 -18.60 -11.45 -16.26
CA HIS A 31 -18.85 -12.89 -16.37
C HIS A 31 -18.75 -13.35 -17.85
N PRO A 32 -18.21 -14.54 -18.14
CA PRO A 32 -18.04 -15.04 -19.52
C PRO A 32 -19.33 -15.01 -20.34
N GLU A 33 -20.47 -15.31 -19.74
CA GLU A 33 -21.78 -15.25 -20.40
C GLU A 33 -22.16 -13.81 -20.80
N ILE A 34 -21.86 -12.83 -19.95
CA ILE A 34 -22.09 -11.41 -20.25
C ILE A 34 -21.15 -10.95 -21.37
N LEU A 35 -19.89 -11.36 -21.34
CA LEU A 35 -18.93 -11.10 -22.43
C LEU A 35 -19.40 -11.69 -23.76
N ALA A 36 -19.95 -12.90 -23.75
CA ALA A 36 -20.52 -13.53 -24.93
C ALA A 36 -21.70 -12.72 -25.49
N HIS A 37 -22.58 -12.20 -24.63
CA HIS A 37 -23.67 -11.31 -25.05
C HIS A 37 -23.17 -10.00 -25.64
N TYR A 38 -22.14 -9.38 -25.07
CA TYR A 38 -21.53 -8.18 -25.66
C TYR A 38 -21.03 -8.43 -27.08
N ASN A 39 -20.40 -9.59 -27.31
CA ASN A 39 -19.90 -9.96 -28.63
C ASN A 39 -21.00 -10.24 -29.66
N GLN A 40 -22.20 -10.64 -29.20
CA GLN A 40 -23.38 -10.83 -30.05
C GLN A 40 -23.99 -9.49 -30.48
N ILE A 41 -23.95 -8.47 -29.61
CA ILE A 41 -24.50 -7.14 -29.89
C ILE A 41 -23.54 -6.32 -30.76
N VAL A 42 -22.25 -6.34 -30.40
CA VAL A 42 -21.18 -5.65 -31.11
C VAL A 42 -20.08 -6.66 -31.39
N PRO A 43 -19.77 -6.94 -32.67
CA PRO A 43 -18.71 -7.89 -33.00
C PRO A 43 -17.37 -7.42 -32.42
N ASP A 44 -16.60 -8.36 -31.87
CA ASP A 44 -15.29 -8.16 -31.22
C ASP A 44 -15.33 -7.37 -29.90
N ALA A 45 -16.51 -7.07 -29.34
CA ALA A 45 -16.61 -6.33 -28.08
C ALA A 45 -15.97 -7.06 -26.90
N ALA A 46 -16.09 -8.40 -26.82
CA ALA A 46 -15.48 -9.18 -25.74
C ALA A 46 -13.95 -9.01 -25.71
N ASN A 47 -13.30 -9.10 -26.87
CA ASN A 47 -11.86 -8.92 -27.01
C ASN A 47 -11.42 -7.50 -26.61
N ARG A 48 -12.17 -6.47 -27.03
CA ARG A 48 -11.91 -5.08 -26.63
C ARG A 48 -12.00 -4.87 -25.12
N ILE A 49 -12.98 -5.49 -24.46
CA ILE A 49 -13.13 -5.44 -23.00
C ILE A 49 -11.97 -6.13 -22.30
N ILE A 50 -11.57 -7.32 -22.78
CA ILE A 50 -10.43 -8.07 -22.24
C ILE A 50 -9.13 -7.27 -22.39
N CYS A 51 -8.87 -6.76 -23.59
CA CYS A 51 -7.70 -5.93 -23.87
C CYS A 51 -7.66 -4.67 -22.99
N MET A 52 -8.81 -4.01 -22.78
CA MET A 52 -8.91 -2.88 -21.86
C MET A 52 -8.54 -3.28 -20.42
N ALA A 53 -9.03 -4.43 -19.94
CA ALA A 53 -8.69 -4.94 -18.61
C ALA A 53 -7.20 -5.30 -18.48
N GLU A 54 -6.61 -5.92 -19.49
CA GLU A 54 -5.17 -6.22 -19.55
C GLU A 54 -4.31 -4.95 -19.53
N GLN A 55 -4.69 -3.94 -20.31
CA GLN A 55 -4.01 -2.64 -20.33
C GLN A 55 -4.08 -1.95 -18.96
N GLN A 56 -5.24 -1.98 -18.30
CA GLN A 56 -5.38 -1.46 -16.94
C GLN A 56 -4.52 -2.24 -15.93
N ALA A 57 -4.48 -3.57 -16.03
CA ALA A 57 -3.63 -4.39 -15.19
C ALA A 57 -2.14 -4.09 -15.40
N SER A 58 -1.69 -3.98 -16.65
CA SER A 58 -0.33 -3.60 -17.02
C SER A 58 0.03 -2.20 -16.50
N HIS A 59 -0.86 -1.22 -16.68
CA HIS A 59 -0.66 0.14 -16.19
C HIS A 59 -0.50 0.17 -14.68
N ARG A 60 -1.36 -0.55 -13.96
CA ARG A 60 -1.28 -0.68 -12.49
C ARG A 60 0.03 -1.34 -12.06
N GLN A 61 0.43 -2.45 -12.69
CA GLN A 61 1.71 -3.12 -12.41
C GLN A 61 2.90 -2.20 -12.67
N HIS A 62 2.85 -1.40 -13.74
CA HIS A 62 3.88 -0.42 -14.06
C HIS A 62 4.00 0.68 -12.99
N ILE A 63 2.87 1.19 -12.51
CA ILE A 63 2.84 2.18 -11.42
C ILE A 63 3.41 1.56 -10.15
N GLU A 64 2.96 0.37 -9.75
CA GLU A 64 3.44 -0.33 -8.56
C GLU A 64 4.96 -0.55 -8.64
N LYS A 65 5.47 -1.01 -9.78
CA LYS A 65 6.91 -1.18 -10.02
C LYS A 65 7.66 0.14 -9.90
N THR A 66 7.17 1.20 -10.55
CA THR A 66 7.82 2.52 -10.56
C THR A 66 7.84 3.13 -9.16
N MET A 67 6.78 2.96 -8.37
CA MET A 67 6.72 3.39 -6.97
C MET A 67 7.79 2.67 -6.15
N ILE A 68 7.86 1.34 -6.23
CA ILE A 68 8.85 0.53 -5.49
C ILE A 68 10.28 0.93 -5.88
N GLU A 69 10.56 1.09 -7.18
CA GLU A 69 11.87 1.49 -7.68
C GLU A 69 12.26 2.89 -7.21
N THR A 70 11.32 3.84 -7.24
CA THR A 70 11.53 5.22 -6.78
C THR A 70 11.79 5.25 -5.28
N GLU A 71 10.98 4.57 -4.48
CA GLU A 71 11.19 4.48 -3.02
C GLU A 71 12.54 3.86 -2.67
N THR A 72 12.90 2.78 -3.37
CA THR A 72 14.20 2.11 -3.17
C THR A 72 15.35 3.03 -3.57
N GLY A 73 15.22 3.75 -4.69
CA GLY A 73 16.21 4.70 -5.17
C GLY A 73 16.43 5.86 -4.20
N LEU A 74 15.36 6.46 -3.68
CA LEU A 74 15.43 7.53 -2.70
C LEU A 74 16.08 7.08 -1.38
N ARG A 75 15.72 5.88 -0.90
CA ARG A 75 16.35 5.27 0.29
C ARG A 75 17.86 5.07 0.10
N LYS A 76 18.26 4.48 -1.03
CA LYS A 76 19.68 4.24 -1.36
C LYS A 76 20.48 5.55 -1.47
N LYS A 77 19.91 6.57 -2.15
CA LYS A 77 20.54 7.89 -2.25
C LYS A 77 20.69 8.56 -0.87
N GLY A 78 19.65 8.52 -0.05
CA GLY A 78 19.70 9.06 1.32
C GLY A 78 20.76 8.38 2.19
N GLN A 79 20.89 7.06 2.10
CA GLN A 79 21.94 6.31 2.81
C GLN A 79 23.34 6.70 2.35
N TRP A 80 23.54 6.87 1.03
CA TRP A 80 24.82 7.33 0.47
C TRP A 80 25.21 8.73 0.93
N PHE A 81 24.26 9.69 0.94
CA PHE A 81 24.51 11.03 1.46
C PHE A 81 24.84 11.02 2.95
N GLY A 82 24.08 10.26 3.75
CA GLY A 82 24.36 10.10 5.18
C GLY A 82 25.73 9.48 5.45
N PHE A 83 26.12 8.45 4.68
CA PHE A 83 27.44 7.84 4.77
C PHE A 83 28.56 8.82 4.41
N THR A 84 28.39 9.58 3.32
CA THR A 84 29.38 10.57 2.86
C THR A 84 29.56 11.68 3.89
N LEU A 85 28.47 12.24 4.43
CA LEU A 85 28.54 13.24 5.49
C LEU A 85 29.17 12.70 6.77
N GLY A 86 28.88 11.44 7.12
CA GLY A 86 29.52 10.75 8.25
C GLY A 86 31.03 10.63 8.09
N ILE A 87 31.51 10.23 6.91
CA ILE A 87 32.95 10.18 6.60
C ILE A 87 33.59 11.56 6.67
N ILE A 88 32.95 12.59 6.09
CA ILE A 88 33.47 13.96 6.11
C ILE A 88 33.60 14.46 7.56
N GLY A 89 32.58 14.24 8.40
CA GLY A 89 32.63 14.61 9.82
C GLY A 89 33.71 13.87 10.60
N LEU A 90 33.91 12.58 10.30
CA LEU A 90 34.95 11.76 10.92
C LEU A 90 36.36 12.26 10.55
N ILE A 91 36.61 12.45 9.26
CA ILE A 91 37.92 12.94 8.75
C ILE A 91 38.19 14.36 9.28
N GLY A 92 37.19 15.26 9.20
CA GLY A 92 37.31 16.62 9.72
C GLY A 92 37.62 16.66 11.22
N GLY A 93 37.00 15.77 11.99
CA GLY A 93 37.30 15.57 13.41
C GLY A 93 38.75 15.13 13.67
N ILE A 94 39.23 14.12 12.94
CA ILE A 94 40.61 13.62 13.05
C ILE A 94 41.62 14.73 12.72
N VAL A 95 41.41 15.47 11.63
CA VAL A 95 42.29 16.58 11.23
C VAL A 95 42.31 17.68 12.29
N CYS A 96 41.18 18.01 12.91
CA CYS A 96 41.14 19.02 13.98
C CYS A 96 41.89 18.59 15.24
N VAL A 97 41.86 17.29 15.58
CA VAL A 97 42.63 16.73 16.70
C VAL A 97 44.13 16.79 16.39
N LEU A 98 44.55 16.48 15.16
CA LEU A 98 45.95 16.58 14.74
C LEU A 98 46.49 18.01 14.72
N LEU A 99 45.61 19.02 14.63
CA LEU A 99 45.96 20.44 14.67
C LEU A 99 45.91 21.05 16.09
N ASP A 100 45.81 20.22 17.14
CA ASP A 100 45.72 20.62 18.55
C ASP A 100 44.61 21.64 18.85
N LYS A 101 43.53 21.63 18.05
CA LYS A 101 42.38 22.51 18.27
C LYS A 101 41.41 21.86 19.25
N PRO A 102 41.04 22.53 20.37
CA PRO A 102 40.17 21.96 21.40
C PRO A 102 38.75 21.66 20.89
N TRP A 103 38.34 22.23 19.75
CA TRP A 103 37.03 22.00 19.14
C TRP A 103 36.96 20.71 18.31
N GLY A 104 38.08 20.02 18.06
CA GLY A 104 38.11 18.79 17.26
C GLY A 104 37.29 17.66 17.89
N ALA A 105 37.35 17.51 19.21
CA ALA A 105 36.56 16.54 19.96
C ALA A 105 35.05 16.86 19.94
N ALA A 106 34.69 18.15 19.95
CA ALA A 106 33.29 18.58 19.88
C ALA A 106 32.69 18.30 18.50
N ILE A 107 33.45 18.55 17.41
CA ILE A 107 33.01 18.30 16.03
C ILE A 107 32.86 16.80 15.75
N SER A 108 33.82 15.98 16.18
CA SER A 108 33.75 14.52 16.01
C SER A 108 32.62 13.90 16.83
N GLY A 109 32.44 14.35 18.09
CA GLY A 109 31.33 13.94 18.94
C GLY A 109 29.97 14.31 18.37
N ALA A 110 29.79 15.56 17.91
CA ALA A 110 28.56 16.02 17.27
C ALA A 110 28.24 15.23 15.99
N SER A 111 29.26 14.89 15.19
CA SER A 111 29.10 14.08 13.98
C SER A 111 28.59 12.67 14.30
N LEU A 112 29.13 12.04 15.35
CA LEU A 112 28.68 10.72 15.79
C LEU A 112 27.24 10.75 16.33
N VAL A 113 26.92 11.72 17.19
CA VAL A 113 25.56 11.92 17.73
C VAL A 113 24.57 12.18 16.60
N SER A 114 24.93 13.01 15.62
CA SER A 114 24.12 13.27 14.43
C SER A 114 23.83 11.98 13.66
N LEU A 115 24.87 11.18 13.37
CA LEU A 115 24.71 9.90 12.67
C LEU A 115 23.78 8.94 13.43
N VAL A 116 24.01 8.76 14.74
CA VAL A 116 23.18 7.91 15.61
C VAL A 116 21.73 8.39 15.63
N SER A 117 21.52 9.71 15.71
CA SER A 117 20.18 10.31 15.72
C SER A 117 19.42 10.00 14.42
N VAL A 118 20.07 10.11 13.26
CA VAL A 118 19.45 9.80 11.96
C VAL A 118 19.05 8.32 11.88
N PHE A 119 19.89 7.40 12.36
CA PHE A 119 19.56 5.97 12.39
C PHE A 119 18.43 5.62 13.38
N VAL A 120 18.39 6.27 14.55
CA VAL A 120 17.36 6.02 15.58
C VAL A 120 16.01 6.63 15.19
N PHE A 121 15.99 7.90 14.78
CA PHE A 121 14.75 8.59 14.38
C PHE A 121 14.23 8.13 13.02
N GLY A 122 15.13 7.76 12.09
CA GLY A 122 14.74 7.18 10.79
C GLY A 122 13.93 5.89 10.93
N ARG A 123 14.20 5.09 11.96
CA ARG A 123 13.43 3.87 12.29
C ARG A 123 12.04 4.18 12.86
N LYS A 124 11.86 5.30 13.57
CA LYS A 124 10.55 5.68 14.14
C LYS A 124 9.57 6.18 13.08
N LYS A 125 10.02 7.01 12.13
CA LYS A 125 9.15 7.51 11.04
C LYS A 125 8.63 6.40 10.12
N GLN A 126 9.39 5.33 9.91
CA GLN A 126 8.93 4.18 9.12
C GLN A 126 7.81 3.38 9.78
N LYS A 127 7.74 3.34 11.12
CA LYS A 127 6.64 2.68 11.84
C LYS A 127 5.34 3.50 11.82
N VAL A 128 5.42 4.82 11.94
CA VAL A 128 4.22 5.69 12.00
C VAL A 128 3.51 5.74 10.65
N ALA A 129 4.25 5.80 9.53
CA ALA A 129 3.66 5.80 8.19
C ALA A 129 2.91 4.50 7.83
N GLN A 130 3.19 3.38 8.50
CA GLN A 130 2.43 2.12 8.32
C GLN A 130 1.19 2.02 9.23
N VAL A 131 1.06 2.89 10.22
CA VAL A 131 -0.05 2.85 11.20
C VAL A 131 -1.15 3.87 10.85
N GLU A 132 -0.86 4.90 10.06
CA GLU A 132 -1.82 5.96 9.69
C GLU A 132 -2.69 5.65 8.46
N THR A 133 -2.57 4.47 7.83
CA THR A 133 -3.39 4.10 6.65
C THR A 133 -4.32 2.89 6.90
N PRO A 134 -5.31 3.01 7.81
CA PRO A 134 -6.50 2.17 7.67
C PRO A 134 -7.83 2.92 7.89
N GLU A 135 -7.96 4.23 7.61
CA GLU A 135 -9.28 4.87 7.79
C GLU A 135 -9.45 6.20 7.05
N LYS A 136 -9.23 6.23 5.73
CA LYS A 136 -9.76 7.37 4.93
C LYS A 136 -10.17 6.93 3.54
N SER A 137 -11.07 5.95 3.51
CA SER A 137 -11.80 5.53 2.32
C SER A 137 -13.12 4.89 2.75
N ILE A 138 -14.01 5.72 3.33
CA ILE A 138 -15.47 5.58 3.24
C ILE A 138 -16.01 6.98 3.01
#